data_AF-A0A537KIX1-F1
#
_entry.id   AF-A0A537KIX1-F1
#
_cell.length_a   1.000
_cell.length_b   1.000
_cell.length_c   1.000
_cell.angle_alpha   90.00
_cell.angle_beta   90.00
_cell.angle_gamma   90.00
#
_symmetry.space_group_name_H-M   'P 1'
#
loop_
_entity.id
_entity.type
_entity.pdbx_description
1 polymer ?
#
loop_
_entity_poly.entity_id
_entity_poly.type
_entity_poly.pdbx_seq_one_letter_code
_entity_poly.pdbx_strand_id
1 'polypeptide(L)'
;MESVYDLVVIGAGPAGEKGAARAAYFGKRVAIVDSNPRPGGIAVSIAGIPTKTLREGAIYLSGLGQSANLLPAPSAQDPWRLLMARKLEVSEFMTKTVERNLVRHGIEQICGRARLLLGRRVEVERPGGERTMLQAE
;
A
#
# COMPACT_ATOMS: atom_id res chain seq x y z
N MET A 1 21.08 9.40 15.39
CA MET A 1 21.72 10.00 14.18
C MET A 1 20.64 10.69 13.39
N GLU A 2 20.92 11.88 12.89
CA GLU A 2 20.01 12.68 12.08
C GLU A 2 20.30 12.38 10.59
N SER A 3 19.27 11.99 9.84
CA SER A 3 19.37 11.69 8.42
C SER A 3 18.76 12.83 7.61
N VAL A 4 19.52 13.37 6.65
CA VAL A 4 19.09 14.50 5.80
C VAL A 4 18.53 13.99 4.47
N TYR A 5 17.36 14.49 4.07
CA TYR A 5 16.68 14.18 2.82
C TYR A 5 16.25 15.47 2.13
N ASP A 6 16.13 15.46 0.81
CA ASP A 6 15.51 16.55 0.07
C ASP A 6 13.99 16.61 0.32
N LEU A 7 13.37 15.45 0.58
CA LEU A 7 11.95 15.33 0.85
C LEU A 7 11.67 14.19 1.83
N VAL A 8 10.85 14.48 2.84
CA VAL A 8 10.26 13.46 3.72
C VAL A 8 8.76 13.43 3.47
N VAL A 9 8.24 12.28 3.06
CA VAL A 9 6.82 12.03 2.82
C VAL A 9 6.24 11.27 4.01
N ILE A 10 5.16 11.80 4.60
CA ILE A 10 4.43 11.12 5.69
C ILE A 10 3.19 10.45 5.11
N GLY A 11 3.16 9.12 5.18
CA GLY A 11 2.12 8.24 4.65
C GLY A 11 2.51 7.60 3.31
N ALA A 12 2.48 6.27 3.27
CA ALA A 12 2.76 5.45 2.09
C ALA A 12 1.51 5.09 1.29
N GLY A 13 0.45 5.91 1.36
CA GLY A 13 -0.72 5.79 0.50
C GLY A 13 -0.44 6.18 -0.96
N PRO A 14 -1.44 6.10 -1.85
CA PRO A 14 -1.25 6.39 -3.27
C PRO A 14 -0.66 7.78 -3.55
N ALA A 15 -1.13 8.81 -2.84
CA ALA A 15 -0.61 10.16 -3.00
C ALA A 15 0.85 10.28 -2.53
N GLY A 16 1.18 9.68 -1.37
CA GLY A 16 2.53 9.70 -0.84
C GLY A 16 3.52 8.94 -1.72
N GLU A 17 3.15 7.74 -2.19
CA GLU A 17 3.95 6.96 -3.14
C GLU A 17 4.23 7.75 -4.41
N LYS A 18 3.21 8.36 -5.04
CA LYS A 18 3.40 9.10 -6.29
C LYS A 18 4.18 10.40 -6.10
N GLY A 19 3.96 11.11 -5.00
CA GLY A 19 4.76 12.29 -4.65
C GLY A 19 6.23 11.94 -4.44
N ALA A 20 6.50 10.90 -3.66
CA ALA A 20 7.86 10.41 -3.43
C ALA A 20 8.55 9.95 -4.72
N ALA A 21 7.86 9.15 -5.54
CA ALA A 21 8.37 8.69 -6.83
C ALA A 21 8.66 9.85 -7.79
N ARG A 22 7.80 10.87 -7.82
CA ARG A 22 8.01 12.04 -8.68
C ARG A 22 9.23 12.86 -8.24
N ALA A 23 9.41 13.07 -6.94
CA ALA A 23 10.59 13.77 -6.43
C ALA A 23 11.87 12.96 -6.70
N ALA A 24 11.87 11.67 -6.41
CA ALA A 24 13.00 10.78 -6.67
C ALA A 24 13.36 10.70 -8.17
N TYR A 25 12.36 10.72 -9.06
CA TYR A 25 12.58 10.79 -10.51
C TYR A 25 13.38 12.04 -10.93
N PHE A 26 13.23 13.16 -10.22
CA PHE A 26 14.01 14.39 -10.44
C PHE A 26 15.31 14.44 -9.62
N GLY A 27 15.80 13.29 -9.15
CA GLY A 27 17.09 13.17 -8.47
C GLY A 27 17.10 13.57 -7.01
N LYS A 28 15.92 13.73 -6.38
CA LYS A 28 15.82 14.05 -4.95
C LYS A 28 16.02 12.81 -4.09
N ARG A 29 16.74 12.94 -2.96
CA ARG A 29 16.83 11.91 -1.94
C ARG A 29 15.56 11.95 -1.10
N VAL A 30 14.78 10.87 -1.14
CA VAL A 30 13.44 10.85 -0.53
C VAL A 30 13.34 9.75 0.52
N ALA A 31 12.75 10.10 1.68
CA ALA A 31 12.24 9.15 2.65
C ALA A 31 10.71 9.15 2.63
N ILE A 32 10.10 7.97 2.77
CA ILE A 32 8.66 7.80 3.01
C ILE A 32 8.44 7.09 4.34
N VAL A 33 7.63 7.68 5.23
CA VAL A 33 7.39 7.16 6.57
C VAL A 33 5.93 6.73 6.69
N ASP A 34 5.68 5.50 7.10
CA ASP A 34 4.33 5.01 7.41
C ASP A 34 4.36 4.09 8.64
N SER A 35 3.31 4.17 9.46
CA SER A 35 3.12 3.28 10.60
C SER A 35 2.86 1.83 10.19
N ASN A 36 2.32 1.61 8.99
CA ASN A 36 2.13 0.29 8.42
C ASN A 36 3.43 -0.15 7.71
N PRO A 37 4.00 -1.32 8.03
CA PRO A 37 5.18 -1.82 7.34
C PRO A 37 4.92 -2.10 5.85
N ARG A 38 3.65 -2.30 5.46
CA ARG A 38 3.24 -2.59 4.08
C ARG A 38 2.79 -1.29 3.39
N PRO A 39 3.43 -0.86 2.29
CA PRO A 39 3.06 0.38 1.61
C PRO A 39 1.80 0.21 0.74
N GLY A 40 1.21 1.32 0.32
CA GLY A 40 -0.05 1.38 -0.44
C GLY A 40 -1.23 1.95 0.35
N GLY A 41 -1.05 2.17 1.66
CA GLY A 41 -2.03 2.80 2.55
C GLY A 41 -3.38 2.08 2.60
N ILE A 42 -4.42 2.80 2.99
CA ILE A 42 -5.80 2.25 3.13
C ILE A 42 -6.34 1.76 1.79
N ALA A 43 -5.97 2.43 0.68
CA ALA A 43 -6.43 2.08 -0.65
C ALA A 43 -6.06 0.64 -1.06
N VAL A 44 -4.84 0.20 -0.73
CA VAL A 44 -4.36 -1.15 -1.07
C VAL A 44 -4.68 -2.16 0.03
N SER A 45 -4.57 -1.76 1.30
CA SER A 45 -4.65 -2.68 2.44
C SER A 45 -6.06 -3.15 2.77
N ILE A 46 -7.02 -2.23 2.93
CA ILE A 46 -8.34 -2.56 3.50
C ILE A 46 -9.55 -2.00 2.74
N ALA A 47 -9.39 -0.98 1.89
CA ALA A 47 -10.51 -0.33 1.22
C ALA A 47 -10.52 -0.55 -0.30
N GLY A 48 -9.87 0.34 -1.06
CA GLY A 48 -10.05 0.48 -2.52
C GLY A 48 -9.87 -0.81 -3.33
N ILE A 49 -8.77 -1.53 -3.13
CA ILE A 49 -8.45 -2.78 -3.84
C ILE A 49 -9.28 -3.95 -3.32
N PRO A 50 -9.36 -4.23 -2.00
CA PRO A 50 -10.19 -5.31 -1.48
C PRO A 50 -11.66 -5.21 -1.88
N THR A 51 -12.28 -4.04 -1.71
CA THR A 51 -13.71 -3.85 -1.98
C THR A 51 -14.07 -4.03 -3.45
N LYS A 52 -13.24 -3.50 -4.36
CA LYS A 52 -13.44 -3.68 -5.80
C LYS A 52 -13.24 -5.13 -6.21
N THR A 53 -12.23 -5.81 -5.66
CA THR A 53 -11.98 -7.22 -5.95
C THR A 53 -13.17 -8.10 -5.53
N LEU A 54 -13.73 -7.84 -4.35
CA LEU A 54 -14.91 -8.56 -3.87
C LEU A 54 -16.16 -8.26 -4.71
N ARG A 55 -16.39 -6.99 -5.06
CA ARG A 55 -17.53 -6.59 -5.90
C ARG A 55 -17.49 -7.29 -7.26
N GLU A 56 -16.35 -7.22 -7.95
CA GLU A 56 -16.21 -7.84 -9.28
C GLU A 56 -16.30 -9.36 -9.21
N GLY A 57 -15.72 -9.98 -8.17
CA GLY A 57 -15.88 -11.41 -7.94
C GLY A 57 -17.34 -11.82 -7.69
N ALA A 58 -18.10 -11.04 -6.93
CA ALA A 58 -19.52 -11.30 -6.70
C ALA A 58 -20.37 -11.17 -7.97
N ILE A 59 -20.07 -10.16 -8.82
CA ILE A 59 -20.71 -10.02 -10.14
C ILE A 59 -20.40 -11.24 -11.02
N TYR A 60 -19.14 -11.70 -11.05
CA TYR A 60 -18.75 -12.87 -11.82
C TYR A 60 -19.48 -14.14 -11.36
N LEU A 61 -19.52 -14.41 -10.05
CA LEU A 61 -20.16 -15.61 -9.50
C LEU A 61 -21.69 -15.59 -9.65
N SER A 62 -22.33 -14.42 -9.51
CA SER A 62 -23.77 -14.28 -9.75
C SER A 62 -24.14 -14.42 -11.23
N GLY A 63 -23.29 -13.95 -12.15
CA GLY A 63 -23.43 -14.18 -13.59
C GLY A 63 -23.33 -15.66 -13.96
N LEU A 64 -22.41 -16.41 -13.33
CA LEU A 64 -22.33 -17.87 -13.49
C LEU A 64 -23.62 -18.57 -13.06
N GLY A 65 -24.21 -18.16 -11.93
CA GLY A 65 -25.50 -18.67 -11.46
C GLY A 65 -26.65 -18.43 -12.45
N GLN A 66 -26.64 -17.30 -13.16
CA GLN A 66 -27.63 -17.03 -14.22
C GLN A 66 -27.40 -17.90 -15.47
N SER A 67 -26.14 -18.13 -15.85
CA SER A 67 -25.80 -19.03 -16.97
C SER A 67 -26.00 -20.53 -16.67
N ALA A 68 -25.98 -20.92 -15.39
CA ALA A 68 -26.20 -22.29 -14.94
C ALA A 68 -27.65 -22.79 -15.14
N ASN A 69 -28.58 -21.91 -15.50
CA ASN A 69 -29.90 -22.33 -16.00
C ASN A 69 -29.83 -22.99 -17.40
N LEU A 70 -28.69 -22.88 -18.10
CA LEU A 70 -28.46 -23.49 -19.41
C LEU A 70 -27.48 -24.68 -19.36
N LEU A 71 -26.68 -24.82 -18.30
CA LEU A 71 -25.67 -25.88 -18.11
C LEU A 71 -25.49 -26.22 -16.62
N PRO A 72 -25.17 -27.46 -16.24
CA PRO A 72 -24.95 -27.82 -14.83
C PRO A 72 -23.86 -26.94 -14.19
N ALA A 73 -24.11 -26.44 -12.98
CA ALA A 73 -23.17 -25.57 -12.27
C ALA A 73 -21.81 -26.28 -12.03
N PRO A 74 -20.67 -25.60 -12.21
CA PRO A 74 -19.37 -26.14 -11.84
C PRO A 74 -19.31 -26.46 -10.34
N SER A 75 -18.49 -27.45 -9.97
CA SER A 75 -18.47 -28.08 -8.64
C SER A 75 -18.49 -27.09 -7.47
N ALA A 76 -19.14 -27.52 -6.38
CA ALA A 76 -19.45 -26.78 -5.15
C ALA A 76 -18.22 -26.30 -4.37
N GLN A 77 -17.38 -25.46 -4.96
CA GLN A 77 -16.40 -24.69 -4.23
C GLN A 77 -17.12 -23.55 -3.51
N ASP A 78 -16.87 -23.40 -2.22
CA ASP A 78 -17.41 -22.31 -1.41
C ASP A 78 -17.10 -20.94 -2.07
N PRO A 79 -18.13 -20.24 -2.61
CA PRO A 79 -17.96 -18.95 -3.28
C PRO A 79 -17.27 -17.91 -2.39
N TRP A 80 -17.55 -17.95 -1.08
CA TRP A 80 -16.94 -17.04 -0.13
C TRP A 80 -15.43 -17.26 -0.02
N ARG A 81 -15.01 -18.53 0.10
CA ARG A 81 -13.60 -18.90 0.16
C ARG A 81 -12.84 -18.46 -1.09
N LEU A 82 -13.44 -18.62 -2.28
CA LEU A 82 -12.85 -18.15 -3.55
C LEU A 82 -12.68 -16.63 -3.58
N LEU A 83 -13.71 -15.87 -3.18
CA LEU A 83 -13.67 -14.41 -3.12
C LEU A 83 -12.60 -13.91 -2.14
N MET A 84 -12.51 -14.52 -0.95
CA MET A 84 -11.53 -14.15 0.05
C MET A 84 -10.10 -14.45 -0.42
N ALA A 85 -9.87 -15.62 -1.02
CA ALA A 85 -8.57 -15.99 -1.57
C ALA A 85 -8.15 -14.98 -2.66
N ARG A 86 -9.05 -14.65 -3.59
CA ARG A 86 -8.78 -13.68 -4.65
C ARG A 86 -8.51 -12.27 -4.11
N LYS A 87 -9.29 -11.82 -3.12
CA LYS A 87 -9.06 -10.54 -2.44
C LYS A 87 -7.65 -10.45 -1.86
N LEU A 88 -7.22 -11.50 -1.15
CA LEU A 88 -5.88 -11.54 -0.55
C LEU A 88 -4.78 -11.54 -1.61
N GLU A 89 -4.93 -12.35 -2.65
CA GLU A 89 -3.98 -12.43 -3.78
C GLU A 89 -3.80 -11.06 -4.45
N VAL A 90 -4.90 -10.37 -4.78
CA VAL A 90 -4.84 -9.07 -5.46
C VAL A 90 -4.25 -7.99 -4.55
N SER A 91 -4.62 -7.95 -3.26
CA SER A 91 -4.03 -7.02 -2.29
C SER A 91 -2.52 -7.24 -2.11
N GLU A 92 -2.09 -8.50 -2.08
CA GLU A 92 -0.68 -8.88 -1.97
C GLU A 92 0.10 -8.41 -3.22
N PHE A 93 -0.42 -8.68 -4.41
CA PHE A 93 0.16 -8.25 -5.67
C PHE A 93 0.30 -6.72 -5.76
N MET A 94 -0.74 -5.99 -5.35
CA MET A 94 -0.72 -4.52 -5.36
C MET A 94 0.29 -3.97 -4.36
N THR A 95 0.37 -4.53 -3.15
CA THR A 95 1.37 -4.14 -2.15
C THR A 95 2.78 -4.32 -2.70
N LYS A 96 3.10 -5.50 -3.25
CA LYS A 96 4.41 -5.78 -3.87
C LYS A 96 4.73 -4.86 -5.04
N THR A 97 3.72 -4.39 -5.76
CA THR A 97 3.91 -3.42 -6.85
C THR A 97 4.31 -2.05 -6.33
N VAL A 98 3.70 -1.60 -5.24
CA VAL A 98 4.10 -0.38 -4.54
C VAL A 98 5.52 -0.51 -3.98
N GLU A 99 5.83 -1.60 -3.29
CA GLU A 99 7.18 -1.87 -2.74
C GLU A 99 8.25 -1.84 -3.85
N ARG A 100 8.02 -2.55 -4.96
CA ARG A 100 8.93 -2.52 -6.12
C ARG A 100 9.09 -1.13 -6.70
N ASN A 101 8.04 -0.32 -6.70
CA ASN A 101 8.12 1.05 -7.20
C ASN A 101 8.98 1.94 -6.31
N LEU A 102 8.87 1.80 -4.98
CA LEU A 102 9.74 2.50 -4.03
C LEU A 102 11.20 2.11 -4.21
N VAL A 103 11.49 0.80 -4.28
CA VAL A 103 12.85 0.28 -4.51
C VAL A 103 13.41 0.77 -5.84
N ARG A 104 12.61 0.72 -6.92
CA ARG A 104 13.03 1.18 -8.26
C ARG A 104 13.47 2.64 -8.27
N HIS A 105 12.84 3.50 -7.47
CA HIS A 105 13.17 4.92 -7.38
C HIS A 105 14.19 5.24 -6.27
N GLY A 106 14.72 4.23 -5.58
CA GLY A 106 15.67 4.44 -4.48
C GLY A 106 15.07 5.19 -3.29
N ILE A 107 13.74 5.09 -3.09
CA ILE A 107 13.06 5.76 -1.97
C ILE A 107 13.26 4.92 -0.72
N GLU A 108 13.72 5.55 0.35
CA GLU A 108 13.88 4.88 1.65
C GLU A 108 12.52 4.79 2.35
N GLN A 109 12.04 3.57 2.59
CA GLN A 109 10.84 3.32 3.37
C GLN A 109 11.19 3.13 4.84
N ILE A 110 10.57 3.92 5.71
CA ILE A 110 10.78 3.88 7.16
C ILE A 110 9.45 3.48 7.83
N CYS A 111 9.46 2.39 8.57
CA CYS A 111 8.30 1.93 9.34
C CYS A 111 8.28 2.63 10.71
N GLY A 112 7.23 3.41 10.98
CA GLY A 112 7.04 4.09 12.26
C GLY A 112 5.99 5.19 12.22
N ARG A 113 5.62 5.68 13.39
CA ARG A 113 4.71 6.81 13.52
C ARG A 113 5.49 8.11 13.38
N ALA A 114 5.18 8.87 12.33
CA ALA A 114 5.80 10.16 12.08
C ALA A 114 5.08 11.29 12.83
N ARG A 115 5.86 12.27 13.31
CA ARG A 115 5.38 13.53 13.86
C ARG A 115 6.17 14.69 13.24
N LEU A 116 5.46 15.63 12.62
CA LEU A 116 6.06 16.85 12.09
C LEU A 116 6.44 17.79 13.23
N LEU A 117 7.66 18.30 13.19
CA LEU A 117 8.21 19.26 14.14
C LEU A 117 8.59 20.57 13.43
N LEU A 118 8.90 21.60 14.21
CA LEU A 118 9.40 22.87 13.71
C LEU A 118 10.78 22.69 13.04
N GLY A 119 11.02 23.50 11.99
CA GLY A 119 12.29 23.54 11.28
C GLY A 119 12.47 22.43 10.25
N ARG A 120 11.38 21.99 9.58
CA ARG A 120 11.39 20.90 8.57
C ARG A 120 11.93 19.57 9.11
N ARG A 121 11.67 19.30 10.39
CA ARG A 121 12.08 18.06 11.07
C ARG A 121 10.90 17.11 11.22
N VAL A 122 11.19 15.82 11.12
CA VAL A 122 10.22 14.76 11.34
C VAL A 122 10.81 13.77 12.35
N GLU A 123 10.11 13.61 13.47
CA GLU A 123 10.40 12.54 14.43
C GLU A 123 9.66 11.28 14.00
N VAL A 124 10.34 10.15 14.01
CA VAL A 124 9.76 8.85 13.69
C VAL A 124 9.92 7.93 14.90
N GLU A 125 8.80 7.50 15.47
CA GLU A 125 8.74 6.51 16.54
C GLU A 125 8.55 5.11 15.91
N ARG A 126 9.57 4.26 16.02
CA ARG A 126 9.56 2.89 15.48
C ARG A 126 8.75 1.96 16.38
N PRO A 127 8.29 0.80 15.88
CA PRO A 127 7.54 -0.18 16.68
C PRO A 127 8.22 -0.65 17.97
N GLY A 128 9.55 -0.52 18.09
CA GLY A 128 10.32 -0.84 19.30
C GLY A 128 10.50 0.33 20.29
N GLY A 129 9.85 1.48 20.07
CA GLY A 129 10.00 2.68 20.90
C GLY A 129 11.26 3.52 20.60
N GLU A 130 12.15 3.03 19.73
CA GLU A 130 13.28 3.81 19.21
C GLU A 130 12.75 5.02 18.43
N ARG A 131 13.31 6.20 18.71
CA ARG A 131 12.99 7.44 18.01
C ARG A 131 14.16 7.88 17.13
N THR A 132 13.85 8.19 15.88
CA THR A 132 14.82 8.71 14.92
C THR A 132 14.36 10.09 14.44
N MET A 133 15.32 10.99 14.18
CA MET A 133 15.05 12.32 13.64
C MET A 133 15.45 12.36 12.16
N LEU A 134 14.55 12.87 11.32
CA LEU A 134 14.79 13.13 9.91
C LEU A 134 14.75 14.64 9.68
N GLN A 135 15.66 15.15 8.86
CA GLN A 135 15.70 16.55 8.43
C GLN A 135 15.35 16.61 6.95
N ALA A 136 14.40 17.45 6.57
CA ALA A 136 14.10 17.79 5.18
C ALA A 136 14.74 19.14 4.81
N GLU A 137 15.25 19.26 3.57
CA GLU A 137 15.79 20.51 3.01
C GLU A 137 14.74 21.56 2.65
#